data_AF-A0A5A7S4F6-F1
#
_entry.id   AF-A0A5A7S4F6-F1
#
_cell.length_a   1.000
_cell.length_b   1.000
_cell.length_c   1.000
_cell.angle_alpha   90.00
_cell.angle_beta   90.00
_cell.angle_gamma   90.00
#
_symmetry.space_group_name_H-M   'P 1'
#
loop_
_entity.id
_entity.type
_entity.pdbx_description
1 polymer ?
#
loop_
_entity_poly.entity_id
_entity_poly.type
_entity_poly.pdbx_seq_one_letter_code
_entity_poly.pdbx_strand_id
1 'polypeptide(L)' 'MTDDDIDVGTALLSYEFRCGHCEHRFHTAAAQPDDAASAARINGWEITSTHAVCPGCIQALR' A
#
# COMPACT_ATOMS: atom_id res chain seq x y z
N MET A 1 1.65 -40.32 -13.55
CA MET A 1 1.35 -39.66 -12.28
C MET A 1 2.10 -38.34 -12.33
N THR A 2 1.42 -37.29 -12.75
CA THR A 2 1.97 -35.93 -12.71
C THR A 2 1.05 -35.22 -11.75
N ASP A 3 1.43 -35.29 -10.48
CA ASP A 3 0.84 -34.52 -9.40
C ASP A 3 1.59 -33.18 -9.42
N ASP A 4 1.10 -32.26 -10.24
CA ASP A 4 1.58 -30.88 -10.32
C ASP A 4 0.54 -30.00 -9.61
N ASP A 5 0.34 -30.26 -8.32
CA ASP A 5 -0.37 -29.34 -7.42
C ASP A 5 0.66 -28.40 -6.81
N ILE A 6 1.20 -27.50 -7.63
CA ILE A 6 1.83 -26.30 -7.11
C ILE A 6 0.68 -25.38 -6.66
N ASP A 7 0.27 -25.53 -5.40
CA ASP A 7 -0.38 -24.46 -4.64
C ASP A 7 0.63 -23.31 -4.52
N VAL A 8 0.81 -22.56 -5.61
CA VAL A 8 1.32 -21.20 -5.51
C VAL A 8 0.14 -20.40 -4.95
N GLY A 9 -0.08 -20.56 -3.65
CA GLY A 9 -0.79 -19.61 -2.83
C GLY A 9 -0.19 -18.26 -3.18
N THR A 10 -0.86 -17.58 -4.11
CA THR A 10 -0.44 -16.30 -4.64
C THR A 10 -0.72 -15.36 -3.48
N ALA A 11 0.21 -15.31 -2.54
CA ALA A 11 0.40 -14.20 -1.65
C ALA A 11 0.68 -13.03 -2.60
N LEU A 12 -0.40 -12.47 -3.14
CA LEU A 12 -0.40 -11.23 -3.88
C LEU A 12 0.35 -10.28 -2.97
N LEU A 13 1.59 -9.97 -3.35
CA LEU A 13 2.47 -9.04 -2.67
C LEU A 13 1.72 -7.71 -2.66
N SER A 14 0.94 -7.52 -1.62
CA SER A 14 0.05 -6.39 -1.45
C SER A 14 0.65 -5.55 -0.36
N TYR A 15 0.97 -4.32 -0.73
CA TYR A 15 1.45 -3.32 0.20
C TYR A 15 0.25 -2.59 0.79
N GLU A 16 0.27 -2.40 2.10
CA GLU A 16 -0.69 -1.59 2.84
C GLU A 16 0.05 -0.38 3.44
N PHE A 17 -0.49 0.82 3.22
CA PHE A 17 -0.10 2.03 3.95
C PHE A 17 -1.24 2.43 4.87
N ARG A 18 -0.92 2.71 6.14
CA ARG A 18 -1.88 3.16 7.15
C ARG A 18 -1.62 4.62 7.52
N CYS A 19 -2.65 5.44 7.46
CA CYS A 19 -2.59 6.83 7.88
C CYS A 19 -2.29 6.93 9.38
N GLY A 20 -1.24 7.67 9.74
CA GLY A 20 -0.86 7.88 11.15
C GLY A 20 -1.87 8.65 11.99
N HIS A 21 -2.85 9.32 11.37
CA HIS A 21 -3.80 10.21 12.06
C HIS A 21 -5.21 9.62 12.20
N CYS A 22 -5.71 8.92 11.20
CA CYS A 22 -7.09 8.44 11.15
C CYS A 22 -7.21 6.94 10.82
N GLU A 23 -6.09 6.23 10.79
CA GLU A 23 -5.99 4.78 10.49
C GLU A 23 -6.57 4.33 9.15
N HIS A 24 -6.93 5.28 8.28
CA HIS A 24 -7.34 4.99 6.90
C HIS A 24 -6.23 4.21 6.19
N ARG A 25 -6.60 3.34 5.26
CA ARG A 25 -5.68 2.39 4.63
C ARG A 25 -5.67 2.54 3.12
N PHE A 26 -4.50 2.38 2.52
CA PHE A 26 -4.33 2.27 1.07
C PHE A 26 -3.67 0.94 0.76
N HIS A 27 -4.31 0.16 -0.11
CA HIS A 27 -3.83 -1.14 -0.54
C HIS A 27 -3.41 -1.06 -2.01
N THR A 28 -2.29 -1.68 -2.36
CA THR A 28 -1.81 -1.76 -3.73
C THR A 28 -1.14 -3.10 -4.00
N ALA A 29 -1.31 -3.65 -5.21
CA ALA A 29 -0.68 -4.89 -5.66
C ALA A 29 0.75 -4.69 -6.20
N ALA A 30 1.42 -3.61 -5.78
CA ALA A 30 2.78 -3.33 -6.20
C ALA A 30 3.75 -4.39 -5.67
N ALA A 31 4.64 -4.89 -6.52
CA ALA A 31 5.61 -5.90 -6.12
C ALA A 31 6.76 -5.34 -5.27
N GLN A 32 7.00 -4.02 -5.32
CA GLN A 32 8.12 -3.34 -4.66
C GLN A 32 7.61 -2.16 -3.81
N PRO A 33 8.32 -1.82 -2.71
CA PRO A 33 7.90 -0.75 -1.80
C PRO A 33 7.92 0.64 -2.46
N ASP A 34 8.88 0.91 -3.35
CA ASP A 34 8.96 2.18 -4.08
C ASP A 34 7.80 2.36 -5.07
N ASP A 35 7.39 1.28 -5.75
CA ASP A 35 6.21 1.28 -6.62
C ASP A 35 4.93 1.47 -5.81
N ALA A 36 4.85 0.82 -4.64
CA ALA A 36 3.74 0.97 -3.72
C ALA A 36 3.60 2.41 -3.20
N ALA A 37 4.72 3.02 -2.82
CA ALA A 37 4.77 4.41 -2.36
C ALA A 37 4.42 5.38 -3.51
N SER A 38 4.88 5.09 -4.72
CA SER A 38 4.54 5.89 -5.92
C SER A 38 3.04 5.82 -6.22
N ALA A 39 2.44 4.63 -6.18
CA ALA A 39 0.99 4.46 -6.33
C ALA A 39 0.20 5.23 -5.27
N ALA A 40 0.63 5.17 -4.00
CA ALA A 40 0.00 5.93 -2.92
C ALA A 40 0.09 7.46 -3.16
N ARG A 41 1.26 7.97 -3.56
CA ARG A 41 1.47 9.39 -3.89
C ARG A 41 0.60 9.87 -5.04
N ILE A 42 0.43 9.05 -6.09
CA ILE A 42 -0.48 9.33 -7.21
C ILE A 42 -1.93 9.44 -6.72
N ASN A 43 -2.30 8.65 -5.69
CA ASN A 43 -3.60 8.71 -5.02
C ASN A 43 -3.70 9.81 -3.95
N GLY A 44 -2.75 10.76 -3.92
CA GLY A 44 -2.78 11.91 -3.02
C GLY A 44 -2.33 11.62 -1.58
N TRP A 45 -1.70 10.47 -1.33
CA TRP A 45 -1.07 10.20 -0.04
C TRP A 45 0.29 10.86 0.06
N GLU A 46 0.62 11.36 1.24
CA GLU A 46 1.98 11.76 1.57
C GLU A 46 2.69 10.57 2.22
N ILE A 47 3.71 10.03 1.53
CA ILE A 47 4.49 8.88 1.98
C ILE A 47 5.95 9.29 2.20
N THR A 48 6.38 9.24 3.45
CA THR A 48 7.77 9.39 3.91
C THR A 48 8.30 8.04 4.40
N SER A 49 9.60 7.98 4.74
CA SER A 49 10.21 6.74 5.23
C SER A 49 9.62 6.20 6.55
N THR A 50 8.91 7.04 7.32
CA THR A 50 8.36 6.66 8.63
C THR A 50 6.87 6.93 8.79
N HIS A 51 6.27 7.72 7.90
CA HIS A 51 4.87 8.15 8.02
C HIS A 51 4.15 8.08 6.68
N ALA A 52 2.90 7.62 6.72
CA ALA A 52 1.92 7.75 5.66
C ALA A 52 0.76 8.61 6.16
N VAL A 53 0.34 9.59 5.37
CA VAL A 53 -0.81 10.46 5.66
C VAL A 53 -1.77 10.43 4.48
N CYS A 54 -3.05 10.19 4.76
CA CYS A 54 -4.08 10.12 3.73
C CYS A 54 -4.46 11.52 3.22
N PRO A 55 -4.98 11.64 1.98
CA PRO A 55 -5.38 12.94 1.42
C PRO A 55 -6.42 13.68 2.27
N GLY A 56 -7.26 12.98 3.02
CA GLY A 56 -8.23 13.60 3.92
C GLY A 56 -7.56 14.32 5.10
N CYS A 57 -6.57 13.69 5.74
CA CYS A 57 -5.84 14.32 6.84
C CYS A 57 -4.93 15.46 6.37
N ILE A 58 -4.32 15.34 5.18
CA ILE A 58 -3.54 16.42 4.58
C ILE A 58 -4.41 17.67 4.40
N GLN A 59 -5.63 17.49 3.90
CA GLN A 59 -6.55 18.61 3.67
C GLN A 59 -7.11 19.18 4.97
N ALA A 60 -7.36 18.35 6.00
CA ALA A 60 -7.88 18.80 7.28
C ALA A 60 -6.83 19.51 8.17
N LEU A 61 -5.54 19.31 7.90
CA LEU A 61 -4.41 19.94 8.61
C LEU A 61 -3.92 21.23 7.94
N ARG A 62 -4.50 21.62 6.80
CA ARG A 62 -4.25 22.93 6.15
C ARG A 62 -5.27 23.96 6.60
#